data_AF-A0A847APS1-F1
#
_entry.id   AF-A0A847APS1-F1
#
_cell.length_a   1.000
_cell.length_b   1.000
_cell.length_c   1.000
_cell.angle_alpha   90.00
_cell.angle_beta   90.00
_cell.angle_gamma   90.00
#
_symmetry.space_group_name_H-M   'P 1'
#
loop_
_entity.id
_entity.type
_entity.pdbx_description
1 polymer ?
#
loop_
_entity_poly.entity_id
_entity_poly.type
_entity_poly.pdbx_seq_one_letter_code
_entity_poly.pdbx_strand_id
1 'polypeptide(L)' 'MKRFSKLLLSIVFIFSVFPVYAQQSQIVFTIQEYDFGTFKESDGIQTNSFEFINKGSVPLV' A
#
# COMPACT_ATOMS: atom_id res chain seq x y z
N MET A 1 0.60 -29.11 34.98
CA MET A 1 0.89 -27.69 34.69
C MET A 1 2.07 -27.46 33.73
N LYS A 2 3.20 -28.17 33.86
CA LYS A 2 4.38 -27.97 32.97
C LYS A 2 4.12 -28.24 31.48
N ARG A 3 3.24 -29.20 31.12
CA ARG A 3 2.85 -29.49 29.72
C ARG A 3 1.98 -28.39 29.11
N PHE A 4 1.04 -27.85 29.87
CA PHE A 4 0.22 -26.70 29.47
C PHE A 4 1.05 -25.42 29.34
N SER A 5 2.02 -25.21 30.23
CA SER A 5 2.97 -24.09 30.14
C SER A 5 3.82 -24.15 28.87
N LYS A 6 4.28 -25.34 28.45
CA LYS A 6 5.00 -25.52 27.19
C LYS A 6 4.11 -25.24 25.97
N LEU A 7 2.87 -25.71 25.97
CA LEU A 7 1.88 -25.45 24.91
C LEU A 7 1.58 -23.95 24.76
N LEU A 8 1.39 -23.24 25.88
CA LEU A 8 1.18 -21.80 25.89
C LEU A 8 2.38 -21.05 25.29
N LEU A 9 3.60 -21.48 25.63
CA LEU A 9 4.83 -20.90 25.09
C LEU A 9 4.96 -21.12 23.57
N SER A 10 4.58 -22.31 23.07
CA SER A 10 4.55 -22.61 21.65
C SER A 10 3.56 -21.73 20.87
N ILE A 11 2.38 -21.49 21.45
CA ILE A 11 1.35 -20.64 20.86
C ILE A 11 1.81 -19.19 20.79
N VAL A 12 2.40 -18.66 21.86
CA VAL A 12 2.96 -17.29 21.88
C VAL A 12 4.07 -17.13 20.84
N PHE A 13 4.92 -18.15 20.65
CA PHE A 13 5.96 -18.12 19.63
C PHE A 13 5.40 -18.07 18.21
N ILE A 14 4.34 -18.84 17.92
CA ILE A 14 3.67 -18.83 16.62
C ILE A 14 2.99 -17.48 16.34
N PHE A 15 2.38 -16.83 17.33
CA PHE A 15 1.74 -15.53 17.13
C PHE A 15 2.73 -14.37 16.93
N SER A 16 4.00 -14.53 17.31
CA SER A 16 5.03 -13.49 17.18
C SER A 16 5.53 -13.25 15.74
N VAL A 17 5.31 -14.21 14.83
CA VAL A 17 5.80 -14.13 13.43
C VAL A 17 4.78 -13.56 12.44
N PHE A 18 3.52 -13.37 12.84
CA PHE A 18 2.47 -12.83 11.96
C PHE A 18 2.61 -11.35 11.54
N PRO A 19 3.12 -10.40 12.36
CA PRO A 19 3.07 -8.98 11.99
C PRO A 19 4.03 -8.61 10.85
N VAL A 20 5.03 -9.45 10.55
CA VAL A 20 6.00 -9.21 9.47
C VAL A 20 5.38 -9.37 8.08
N TYR A 21 4.35 -10.22 7.95
CA TYR A 21 3.68 -10.50 6.67
C TYR A 21 2.55 -9.52 6.31
N ALA A 22 2.20 -8.60 7.21
CA ALA A 22 1.12 -7.63 6.99
C ALA A 22 1.61 -6.32 6.33
N GLN A 23 2.91 -6.18 6.10
CA GLN A 23 3.46 -4.98 5.51
C GLN A 23 3.33 -5.01 3.98
N GLN A 24 2.56 -4.08 3.42
CA GLN A 24 2.25 -4.00 1.99
C GLN A 24 2.50 -2.57 1.47
N SER A 25 2.96 -2.46 0.23
CA SER A 25 3.06 -1.17 -0.45
C SER A 25 1.67 -0.70 -0.89
N GLN A 26 1.44 0.61 -0.89
CA GLN A 26 0.12 1.17 -1.20
C GLN A 26 0.26 2.45 -2.02
N ILE A 27 -0.03 2.36 -3.31
CA ILE A 27 -0.10 3.54 -4.19
C ILE A 27 -1.39 4.29 -3.88
N VAL A 28 -1.27 5.57 -3.52
CA VAL A 28 -2.41 6.47 -3.33
C VAL A 28 -2.20 7.70 -4.20
N PHE A 29 -3.02 7.83 -5.24
CA PHE A 29 -3.01 9.00 -6.12
C PHE A 29 -3.61 10.22 -5.42
N THR A 30 -3.03 11.39 -5.67
CA THR A 30 -3.54 12.69 -5.17
C THR A 30 -4.88 13.02 -5.83
N ILE A 31 -5.02 12.72 -7.12
CA ILE A 31 -6.25 12.84 -7.90
C ILE A 31 -6.43 11.56 -8.72
N GLN A 32 -7.68 11.11 -8.89
CA GLN A 32 -7.97 9.90 -9.66
C GLN A 32 -8.51 10.20 -11.05
N GLU A 33 -8.98 11.42 -11.26
CA GLU A 33 -9.63 11.85 -12.49
C GLU A 33 -9.09 13.21 -12.89
N TYR A 34 -8.96 13.42 -14.19
CA TYR A 34 -8.65 14.70 -14.79
C TYR A 34 -9.50 14.85 -16.05
N ASP A 35 -10.27 15.93 -16.10
CA ASP A 35 -11.05 16.30 -17.27
C ASP A 35 -10.26 17.32 -18.09
N PHE A 36 -9.91 16.96 -19.32
CA PHE A 36 -9.24 17.87 -20.26
C PHE A 36 -10.19 18.96 -20.80
N GLY A 37 -11.50 18.81 -20.59
CA GLY A 37 -12.51 19.71 -21.08
C GLY A 37 -12.59 19.70 -22.61
N THR A 38 -12.84 20.87 -23.19
CA THR A 38 -12.90 21.06 -24.64
C THR A 38 -11.70 21.90 -25.08
N PHE A 39 -10.93 21.39 -26.04
CA PHE A 39 -9.83 22.11 -26.68
C PHE A 39 -9.93 21.99 -28.19
N LYS A 40 -9.37 22.96 -28.92
CA LYS A 40 -9.28 22.94 -30.38
C LYS A 40 -8.03 22.19 -30.81
N GLU A 41 -8.04 21.66 -32.03
CA GLU A 41 -6.86 21.04 -32.62
C GLU A 41 -5.67 22.02 -32.73
N SER A 42 -5.95 23.32 -32.94
CA SER A 42 -4.96 24.38 -32.93
C SER A 42 -4.23 24.56 -31.60
N ASP A 43 -4.81 24.06 -30.49
CA ASP A 43 -4.27 24.25 -29.15
C ASP A 43 -3.14 23.26 -28.84
N GLY A 44 -2.89 22.31 -29.75
CA GLY A 44 -1.76 21.39 -29.68
C GLY A 44 -1.91 20.31 -28.61
N ILE A 45 -0.77 19.71 -28.23
CA ILE A 45 -0.74 18.57 -27.29
C ILE A 45 -1.11 19.04 -25.88
N GLN A 46 -2.10 18.38 -25.29
CA GLN A 46 -2.48 18.56 -23.90
C GLN A 46 -1.86 17.48 -23.03
N THR A 47 -1.25 17.87 -21.91
CA THR A 47 -0.63 16.94 -20.97
C THR A 47 -1.17 17.17 -19.56
N ASN A 48 -1.32 16.09 -18.81
CA ASN A 48 -1.59 16.13 -17.38
C ASN A 48 -0.66 15.14 -16.67
N SER A 49 -0.29 15.44 -15.43
CA SER A 49 0.53 14.57 -14.59
C SER A 49 -0.26 14.12 -13.37
N PHE A 50 -0.17 12.84 -13.08
CA PHE A 50 -0.74 12.26 -11.86
C PHE A 50 0.37 12.02 -10.86
N GLU A 51 0.20 12.58 -9.68
CA GLU A 51 1.08 12.32 -8.56
C GLU A 51 0.46 11.24 -7.67
N PHE A 52 1.31 10.37 -7.14
CA PHE A 52 0.93 9.43 -6.11
C PHE A 52 1.99 9.37 -5.03
N ILE A 53 1.57 8.91 -3.86
CA ILE A 53 2.45 8.63 -2.73
C ILE A 53 2.28 7.18 -2.31
N ASN A 54 3.39 6.52 -1.98
CA ASN A 54 3.35 5.23 -1.31
C ASN A 54 2.98 5.45 0.17
N LYS A 55 1.74 5.13 0.55
CA LYS A 55 1.29 5.14 1.96
C LYS A 55 1.46 3.78 2.64
N GLY A 56 1.99 2.80 1.92
CA GLY A 56 2.29 1.48 2.46
C GLY A 56 3.49 1.50 3.39
N SER A 57 3.65 0.43 4.17
CA SER A 57 4.71 0.30 5.17
C SER A 57 6.01 -0.26 4.60
N VAL A 58 6.04 -0.62 3.31
CA VAL A 58 7.23 -1.12 2.59
C VAL A 58 7.41 -0.35 1.28
N PRO A 59 8.65 -0.25 0.76
CA PRO A 59 8.92 0.38 -0.53
C PRO A 59 8.12 -0.23 -1.69
N LEU A 60 7.89 0.57 -2.73
CA LEU A 60 7.47 0.06 -4.03
C LEU A 60 8.71 -0.55 -4.70
N VAL A 61 8.61 -1.80 -5.16
CA VAL A 61 9.63 -2.52 -5.94
C VAL A 61 9.18 -2.69 -7.38
#